data_AF-A0A7S2WX70-F1
#
_entry.id   AF-A0A7S2WX70-F1
#
_cell.length_a   1.000
_cell.length_b   1.000
_cell.length_c   1.000
_cell.angle_alpha   90.00
_cell.angle_beta   90.00
_cell.angle_gamma   90.00
#
_symmetry.space_group_name_H-M   'P 1'
#
loop_
_entity.id
_entity.type
_entity.pdbx_description
1 polymer ?
#
loop_
_entity_poly.entity_id
_entity_poly.type
_entity_poly.pdbx_seq_one_letter_code
_entity_poly.pdbx_strand_id
1 'polypeptide(L)'
;MAAPWFQQATKIVAIGRNYLAHVHELNNKVPKTPFWFLKPTSAIIPSGAPHECPPGRTESHHEVELGVVIGKRAKRVPAEAAMEYVAGYCLALDMTDRQGQEEAKAAGKPWTACKGWDTSCPIS
;
A
#
# COMPACT_ATOMS: atom_id res chain seq x y z
N MET A 1 -8.43 25.94 8.87
CA MET A 1 -8.90 24.71 8.19
C MET A 1 -8.44 23.52 9.02
N ALA A 2 -9.27 22.48 9.20
CA ALA A 2 -8.84 21.28 9.90
C ALA A 2 -7.69 20.62 9.13
N ALA A 3 -6.73 20.04 9.85
CA ALA A 3 -5.64 19.28 9.25
C ALA A 3 -6.19 18.10 8.43
N PRO A 4 -5.65 17.79 7.24
CA PRO A 4 -6.04 16.61 6.48
C PRO A 4 -5.90 15.32 7.31
N TRP A 5 -6.86 14.41 7.18
CA TRP A 5 -6.94 13.17 7.98
C TRP A 5 -5.66 12.33 7.91
N PHE A 6 -4.98 12.32 6.76
CA PHE A 6 -3.79 11.53 6.52
C PHE A 6 -2.55 12.04 7.27
N GLN A 7 -2.54 13.28 7.76
CA GLN A 7 -1.44 13.80 8.58
C GLN A 7 -1.35 13.12 9.94
N GLN A 8 -2.44 12.48 10.40
CA GLN A 8 -2.48 11.70 11.64
C GLN A 8 -2.20 10.22 11.40
N ALA A 9 -1.99 9.80 10.15
CA ALA A 9 -1.65 8.41 9.84
C ALA A 9 -0.32 8.06 10.52
N THR A 10 -0.23 6.84 11.06
CA THR A 10 0.98 6.32 11.72
C THR A 10 1.68 5.24 10.92
N LYS A 11 0.97 4.63 9.97
CA LYS A 11 1.44 3.56 9.09
C LYS A 11 0.41 3.30 8.00
N ILE A 12 0.85 2.67 6.92
CA ILE A 12 0.00 2.06 5.91
C ILE A 12 0.27 0.56 5.93
N VAL A 13 -0.78 -0.24 6.05
CA VAL A 13 -0.72 -1.70 6.01
C VAL A 13 -1.38 -2.15 4.72
N ALA A 14 -0.62 -2.82 3.85
CA ALA A 14 -1.08 -3.21 2.52
C ALA A 14 -1.07 -4.74 2.37
N ILE A 15 -1.94 -5.22 1.47
CA ILE A 15 -2.12 -6.65 1.17
C ILE A 15 -1.74 -6.89 -0.28
N GLY A 16 -0.74 -7.74 -0.51
CA GLY A 16 -0.44 -8.23 -1.85
C GLY A 16 -1.35 -9.41 -2.23
N ARG A 17 -1.61 -9.55 -3.53
CA ARG A 17 -2.31 -10.71 -4.13
C ARG A 17 -3.76 -10.89 -3.64
N ASN A 18 -4.47 -9.79 -3.44
CA ASN A 18 -5.86 -9.80 -2.98
C ASN A 18 -6.91 -9.88 -4.13
N TYR A 19 -6.47 -9.74 -5.39
CA TYR A 19 -7.31 -9.91 -6.57
C TYR A 19 -6.82 -11.12 -7.39
N LEU A 20 -7.70 -12.10 -7.62
CA LEU A 20 -7.36 -13.31 -8.37
C LEU A 20 -6.86 -13.01 -9.79
N ALA A 21 -7.47 -12.04 -10.47
CA ALA A 21 -7.03 -11.60 -11.79
C ALA A 21 -5.57 -11.10 -11.78
N HIS A 22 -5.19 -10.29 -10.78
CA HIS A 22 -3.83 -9.79 -10.63
C HIS A 22 -2.83 -10.89 -10.23
N VAL A 23 -3.26 -11.89 -9.47
CA VAL A 23 -2.44 -13.08 -9.18
C VAL A 23 -2.08 -13.83 -10.46
N HIS A 24 -3.04 -13.99 -11.37
CA HIS A 24 -2.81 -14.64 -12.67
C HIS A 24 -1.96 -13.80 -13.61
N GLU A 25 -2.17 -12.49 -13.66
CA GLU A 25 -1.39 -11.53 -14.47
C GLU A 25 0.12 -11.63 -14.18
N LEU A 26 0.49 -11.67 -12.90
CA LEU A 26 1.89 -11.75 -12.46
C LEU A 26 2.40 -13.19 -12.30
N ASN A 27 1.66 -14.19 -12.82
CA ASN A 27 1.99 -15.62 -12.76
C ASN A 27 2.38 -16.11 -11.34
N ASN A 28 1.68 -15.57 -10.33
CA ASN A 28 1.95 -15.87 -8.93
C ASN A 28 1.09 -17.04 -8.43
N LYS A 29 1.58 -17.79 -7.45
CA LYS A 29 0.74 -18.75 -6.70
C LYS A 29 -0.24 -17.99 -5.81
N VAL A 30 -1.52 -18.41 -5.81
CA VAL A 30 -2.53 -17.92 -4.87
C VAL A 30 -2.06 -18.23 -3.45
N PRO A 31 -1.88 -17.20 -2.61
CA PRO A 31 -1.36 -17.41 -1.27
C PRO A 31 -2.43 -18.04 -0.37
N LYS A 32 -2.02 -18.94 0.54
CA LYS A 32 -2.93 -19.57 1.53
C LYS A 32 -3.29 -18.64 2.69
N THR A 33 -2.46 -17.63 2.92
CA THR A 33 -2.62 -16.59 3.94
C THR A 33 -2.32 -15.23 3.30
N PRO A 34 -2.96 -14.14 3.74
CA PRO A 34 -2.69 -12.83 3.14
C PRO A 34 -1.21 -12.45 3.29
N PHE A 35 -0.65 -11.87 2.23
CA PHE A 35 0.73 -11.38 2.22
C PHE A 35 0.72 -9.89 2.56
N TRP A 36 1.35 -9.53 3.68
CA TRP A 36 1.33 -8.18 4.21
C TRP A 36 2.67 -7.47 4.00
N PHE A 37 2.61 -6.19 3.72
CA PHE A 37 3.77 -5.29 3.77
C PHE A 37 3.33 -3.91 4.28
N LEU A 38 4.32 -3.06 4.55
CA LEU A 38 4.11 -1.72 5.08
C LEU A 38 4.61 -0.67 4.09
N LYS A 39 3.93 0.48 4.07
CA LYS A 39 4.49 1.73 3.56
C LYS A 39 4.63 2.73 4.72
N PRO A 40 5.70 3.56 4.73
CA PRO A 40 5.84 4.62 5.72
C PRO A 40 4.84 5.75 5.45
N THR A 41 4.63 6.62 6.44
CA THR A 41 3.75 7.80 6.29
C THR A 41 4.30 8.82 5.30
N SER A 42 5.62 8.85 5.08
CA SER A 42 6.26 9.69 4.05
C SER A 42 5.91 9.26 2.61
N ALA A 43 5.36 8.07 2.42
CA ALA A 43 4.84 7.64 1.12
C ALA A 43 3.56 8.41 0.72
N ILE A 44 2.82 8.95 1.69
CA ILE A 44 1.50 9.55 1.46
C ILE A 44 1.63 10.90 0.78
N ILE A 45 0.95 11.05 -0.36
CA ILE A 45 0.72 12.36 -0.98
C ILE A 45 -0.76 12.50 -1.36
N PRO A 46 -1.35 13.70 -1.25
CA PRO A 46 -2.72 13.93 -1.71
C PRO A 46 -2.80 13.92 -3.24
N SER A 47 -4.00 13.69 -3.77
CA SER A 47 -4.26 13.78 -5.21
C SER A 47 -3.79 15.12 -5.79
N GLY A 48 -3.12 15.05 -6.94
CA GLY A 48 -2.53 16.21 -7.61
C GLY A 48 -1.17 16.66 -7.08
N ALA A 49 -0.68 16.12 -5.96
CA ALA A 49 0.71 16.33 -5.53
C ALA A 49 1.69 15.57 -6.44
N PRO A 50 2.93 16.06 -6.60
CA PRO A 50 3.92 15.41 -7.44
C PRO A 50 4.31 14.04 -6.88
N HIS A 51 4.35 13.04 -7.76
CA HIS A 51 4.93 11.72 -7.49
C HIS A 51 6.36 11.67 -8.02
N GLU A 52 7.28 11.21 -7.19
CA GLU A 52 8.70 11.10 -7.52
C GLU A 52 9.13 9.63 -7.53
N CYS A 53 9.59 9.16 -8.69
CA CYS A 53 10.24 7.87 -8.80
C CYS A 53 11.69 7.98 -8.29
N PRO A 54 12.17 7.07 -7.43
CA PRO A 54 13.52 7.12 -6.92
C PRO A 54 14.54 7.02 -8.07
N PRO A 55 15.67 7.75 -7.99
CA PRO A 55 16.72 7.67 -8.99
C PRO A 55 17.15 6.22 -9.25
N GLY A 56 17.24 5.83 -10.53
CA GLY A 56 17.64 4.48 -10.95
C GLY A 56 16.52 3.45 -10.95
N ARG A 57 15.27 3.79 -10.59
CA ARG A 57 14.10 2.92 -10.73
C ARG A 57 13.34 3.30 -11.99
N THR A 58 13.49 2.50 -13.04
CA THR A 58 12.93 2.81 -14.37
C THR A 58 11.57 2.16 -14.62
N GLU A 59 11.15 1.21 -13.78
CA GLU A 59 9.90 0.46 -13.95
C GLU A 59 8.91 0.73 -12.81
N SER A 60 8.40 1.97 -12.75
CA SER A 60 7.36 2.34 -11.78
C SER A 60 5.97 1.97 -12.31
N HIS A 61 5.28 1.10 -11.59
CA HIS A 61 3.92 0.65 -11.89
C HIS A 61 2.92 1.31 -10.94
N HIS A 62 1.74 1.63 -11.47
CA HIS A 62 0.59 2.03 -10.66
C HIS A 62 -0.30 0.82 -10.36
N GLU A 63 -0.67 0.64 -9.09
CA GLU A 63 -1.64 -0.37 -8.66
C GLU A 63 -2.79 0.37 -7.95
N VAL A 64 -3.99 0.36 -8.54
CA VAL A 64 -5.16 1.06 -7.97
C VAL A 64 -5.80 0.20 -6.89
N GLU A 65 -5.96 0.74 -5.69
CA GLU A 65 -6.40 0.01 -4.50
C GLU A 65 -7.46 0.79 -3.71
N LEU A 66 -8.35 0.06 -3.03
CA LEU A 66 -9.26 0.65 -2.03
C LEU A 66 -8.50 0.85 -0.71
N GLY A 67 -8.31 2.10 -0.30
CA GLY A 67 -7.82 2.45 1.02
C GLY A 67 -8.93 2.45 2.06
N VAL A 68 -8.66 1.84 3.23
CA VAL A 68 -9.57 1.82 4.39
C VAL A 68 -8.96 2.63 5.53
N VAL A 69 -9.63 3.71 5.94
CA VAL A 69 -9.15 4.60 7.00
C VAL A 69 -9.63 4.07 8.35
N ILE A 70 -8.69 3.73 9.23
CA ILE A 70 -8.98 3.23 10.58
C ILE A 70 -9.05 4.40 11.56
N GLY A 71 -10.25 4.67 12.09
CA GLY A 71 -10.54 5.86 12.91
C GLY A 71 -10.25 5.71 14.40
N LYS A 72 -10.17 4.47 14.91
CA LYS A 72 -9.92 4.20 16.32
C LYS A 72 -8.92 3.06 16.49
N ARG A 73 -8.20 3.02 17.61
CA ARG A 73 -7.15 2.03 17.87
C ARG A 73 -7.75 0.61 17.85
N ALA A 74 -7.36 -0.20 16.87
CA ALA A 74 -7.78 -1.59 16.71
C ALA A 74 -6.72 -2.56 17.24
N LYS A 75 -7.14 -3.56 18.04
CA LYS A 75 -6.29 -4.67 18.48
C LYS A 75 -7.16 -5.91 18.71
N ARG A 76 -6.86 -7.01 18.00
CA ARG A 76 -7.61 -8.29 18.09
C ARG A 76 -9.13 -8.08 17.94
N VAL A 77 -9.51 -7.27 16.95
CA VAL A 77 -10.91 -6.95 16.66
C VAL A 77 -11.56 -8.18 16.00
N PRO A 78 -12.72 -8.67 16.50
CA PRO A 78 -13.45 -9.73 15.83
C PRO A 78 -14.02 -9.22 14.49
N ALA A 79 -14.16 -10.11 13.51
CA ALA A 79 -14.46 -9.72 12.12
C ALA A 79 -15.80 -8.97 12.00
N GLU A 80 -16.81 -9.40 12.77
CA GLU A 80 -18.14 -8.81 12.87
C GLU A 80 -18.15 -7.37 13.39
N ALA A 81 -17.13 -6.97 14.17
CA ALA A 81 -17.00 -5.62 14.70
C ALA A 81 -16.05 -4.73 13.86
N ALA A 82 -15.44 -5.27 12.80
CA ALA A 82 -14.40 -4.56 12.02
C ALA A 82 -14.88 -3.21 11.47
N MET A 83 -16.13 -3.17 10.97
CA MET A 83 -16.71 -1.97 10.37
C MET A 83 -16.88 -0.82 11.35
N GLU A 84 -16.99 -1.09 12.66
CA GLU A 84 -17.08 -0.05 13.69
C GLU A 84 -15.76 0.74 13.85
N TYR A 85 -14.64 0.23 13.33
CA TYR A 85 -13.32 0.86 13.40
C TYR A 85 -12.98 1.67 12.14
N VAL A 86 -13.80 1.56 11.08
CA VAL A 86 -13.59 2.27 9.83
C VAL A 86 -14.15 3.69 9.94
N ALA A 87 -13.30 4.69 9.74
CA ALA A 87 -13.69 6.10 9.67
C ALA A 87 -14.10 6.53 8.26
N GLY A 88 -13.65 5.82 7.23
CA GLY A 88 -13.94 6.12 5.84
C GLY A 88 -13.05 5.36 4.88
N TYR A 89 -13.07 5.80 3.63
CA TYR A 89 -12.37 5.18 2.51
C TYR A 89 -11.67 6.23 1.67
N CYS A 90 -10.62 5.83 0.97
CA CYS A 90 -9.99 6.62 -0.07
C CYS A 90 -9.61 5.72 -1.25
N LEU A 91 -9.42 6.31 -2.43
CA LEU A 91 -8.67 5.63 -3.49
C LEU A 91 -7.18 5.78 -3.18
N ALA A 92 -6.41 4.71 -3.33
CA ALA A 92 -4.96 4.73 -3.16
C ALA A 92 -4.27 4.18 -4.41
N LEU A 93 -3.08 4.69 -4.69
CA LEU A 93 -2.15 4.06 -5.63
C LEU A 93 -1.02 3.40 -4.84
N ASP A 94 -0.88 2.08 -4.95
CA ASP A 94 0.30 1.36 -4.49
C ASP A 94 1.37 1.42 -5.58
N MET A 95 2.09 2.54 -5.61
CA MET A 95 3.21 2.70 -6.54
C MET A 95 4.28 1.67 -6.21
N THR A 96 4.73 0.97 -7.25
CA THR A 96 5.64 -0.17 -7.12
C THR A 96 6.80 -0.05 -8.10
N ASP A 97 8.03 -0.13 -7.61
CA ASP A 97 9.17 -0.38 -8.46
C ASP A 97 9.22 -1.87 -8.79
N ARG A 98 8.76 -2.21 -10.00
CA ARG A 98 8.56 -3.60 -10.39
C ARG A 98 9.88 -4.34 -10.49
N GLN A 99 10.88 -3.71 -11.11
CA GLN A 99 12.22 -4.28 -11.22
C GLN A 99 12.80 -4.59 -9.84
N GLY A 100 12.82 -3.60 -8.94
CA GLY A 100 13.34 -3.80 -7.58
C GLY A 100 12.55 -4.83 -6.78
N GLN A 101 11.24 -4.99 -7.06
CA GLN A 101 10.44 -6.03 -6.44
C GLN A 101 10.81 -7.43 -6.92
N GLU A 102 11.06 -7.63 -8.21
CA GLU A 102 11.50 -8.93 -8.74
C GLU A 102 12.88 -9.31 -8.19
N GLU A 103 13.81 -8.35 -8.11
CA GLU A 103 15.11 -8.53 -7.47
C GLU A 103 14.97 -8.90 -5.98
N ALA A 104 14.11 -8.20 -5.25
CA ALA A 104 13.84 -8.49 -3.84
C ALA A 104 13.23 -9.88 -3.66
N LYS A 105 12.27 -10.27 -4.51
CA LYS A 105 11.65 -11.61 -4.49
C LYS A 105 12.69 -12.70 -4.76
N ALA A 106 13.52 -12.55 -5.79
CA ALA A 106 14.55 -13.53 -6.14
C ALA A 106 15.59 -13.70 -5.04
N ALA A 107 15.96 -12.61 -4.35
CA ALA A 107 16.93 -12.62 -3.25
C ALA A 107 16.31 -12.89 -1.86
N GLY A 108 14.99 -13.07 -1.75
CA GLY A 108 14.30 -13.22 -0.46
C GLY A 108 14.41 -11.99 0.46
N LYS A 109 14.54 -10.79 -0.11
CA LYS A 109 14.73 -9.53 0.62
C LYS A 109 13.38 -8.82 0.91
N PRO A 110 13.35 -7.91 1.90
CA PRO A 110 12.17 -7.11 2.20
C PRO A 110 11.73 -6.21 1.03
N TRP A 111 10.42 -5.95 0.95
CA TRP A 111 9.83 -5.10 -0.09
C TRP A 111 9.89 -3.61 0.22
N THR A 112 10.45 -3.21 1.37
CA THR A 112 10.49 -1.80 1.81
C THR A 112 11.06 -0.87 0.73
N ALA A 113 12.12 -1.30 0.05
CA ALA A 113 12.76 -0.50 -0.99
C ALA A 113 11.88 -0.33 -2.24
N CYS A 114 11.17 -1.39 -2.66
CA CYS A 114 10.38 -1.40 -3.90
C CYS A 114 8.89 -1.07 -3.71
N LYS A 115 8.45 -0.82 -2.47
CA LYS A 115 7.07 -0.45 -2.14
C LYS A 115 6.97 0.78 -1.23
N GLY A 116 8.02 1.16 -0.50
CA GLY A 116 7.92 2.08 0.63
C GLY A 116 8.78 3.35 0.51
N TRP A 117 9.08 3.82 -0.70
CA TRP A 117 9.78 5.11 -0.86
C TRP A 117 8.81 6.30 -0.69
N ASP A 118 9.36 7.50 -0.54
CA ASP A 118 8.56 8.71 -0.39
C ASP A 118 7.67 8.94 -1.61
N THR A 119 6.47 9.48 -1.43
CA THR A 119 5.48 9.68 -2.50
C THR A 119 4.91 8.42 -3.17
N SER A 120 5.24 7.21 -2.68
CA SER A 120 4.78 5.93 -3.26
C SER A 120 3.34 5.50 -2.91
N CYS A 121 2.59 6.35 -2.20
CA CYS A 121 1.19 6.13 -1.85
C CYS A 121 0.32 7.38 -2.08
N PRO A 122 0.09 7.77 -3.34
CA PRO A 122 -0.94 8.77 -3.67
C PRO A 122 -2.33 8.36 -3.17
N ILE A 123 -3.09 9.30 -2.63
CA ILE A 123 -4.45 9.08 -2.10
C ILE A 123 -5.45 10.17 -2.53
N SER A 124 -6.73 9.82 -2.66
CA SER A 124 -7.85 10.76 -2.93
C SER A 124 -8.18 11.68 -1.76
#